data_AF-A0A4Z0Q9N3-F1
#
_entry.id   AF-A0A4Z0Q9N3-F1
#
_cell.length_a   1.000
_cell.length_b   1.000
_cell.length_c   1.000
_cell.angle_alpha   90.00
_cell.angle_beta   90.00
_cell.angle_gamma   90.00
#
_symmetry.space_group_name_H-M   'P 1'
#
loop_
_entity.id
_entity.type
_entity.pdbx_description
1 polymer ?
#
loop_
_entity_poly.entity_id
_entity_poly.type
_entity_poly.pdbx_seq_one_letter_code
_entity_poly.pdbx_strand_id
1 'polypeptide(L)'
;MNNSLRLIIDAVLVVAVAVLFYLHFSSKPAAPAPAPAKIVAVQPVATDDDDTTAAATTAEPLVAVADTDKVAYVESGKLLEGYKAMQDARRSFEAKARGWEKQNQALVTGFQNAVQQYQKQAESLTPEQRAATEQKLQAQQQQAGAAQEKIQRQAQEEEAKMTQQVLERINKQIEKYGKDNGYKLILIAAPSGTIAYGRKDIDITDRVLKHLNKEYSTKK
;
A
#
# COMPACT_ATOMS: atom_id res chain seq x y z
N MET A 1 -20.88 -15.67 35.25
CA MET A 1 -21.77 -14.80 34.47
C MET A 1 -20.90 -13.81 33.67
N ASN A 2 -19.96 -14.31 32.85
CA ASN A 2 -18.78 -13.52 32.43
C ASN A 2 -18.55 -13.50 30.90
N ASN A 3 -19.59 -13.72 30.09
CA ASN A 3 -19.48 -13.59 28.63
C ASN A 3 -19.49 -12.13 28.15
N SER A 4 -19.92 -11.18 28.97
CA SER A 4 -20.06 -9.77 28.61
C SER A 4 -18.72 -9.09 28.33
N LEU A 5 -17.65 -9.44 29.07
CA LEU A 5 -16.33 -8.83 28.87
C LEU A 5 -15.65 -9.31 27.57
N ARG A 6 -15.79 -10.59 27.23
CA ARG A 6 -15.31 -11.14 25.94
C ARG A 6 -16.10 -10.54 24.76
N LEU A 7 -17.42 -10.37 24.92
CA LEU A 7 -18.27 -9.72 23.92
C LEU A 7 -17.91 -8.24 23.69
N ILE A 8 -17.53 -7.50 24.75
CA ILE A 8 -17.10 -6.11 24.64
C ILE A 8 -15.74 -6.02 23.92
N ILE A 9 -14.79 -6.92 24.24
CA ILE A 9 -13.48 -6.94 23.59
C ILE A 9 -13.60 -7.30 22.11
N ASP A 10 -14.38 -8.34 21.77
CA ASP A 10 -14.61 -8.73 20.38
C ASP A 10 -15.38 -7.65 19.61
N ALA A 11 -16.37 -7.00 20.24
CA ALA A 11 -17.09 -5.88 19.62
C ALA A 11 -16.18 -4.67 19.36
N VAL A 12 -15.29 -4.33 20.30
CA VAL A 12 -14.32 -3.24 20.13
C VAL A 12 -13.32 -3.58 19.01
N LEU A 13 -12.88 -4.83 18.91
CA LEU A 13 -11.95 -5.28 17.87
C LEU A 13 -12.60 -5.24 16.47
N VAL A 14 -13.85 -5.70 16.35
CA VAL A 14 -14.62 -5.62 15.10
C VAL A 14 -14.87 -4.17 14.69
N VAL A 15 -15.21 -3.29 15.63
CA VAL A 15 -15.39 -1.86 15.36
C VAL A 15 -14.07 -1.20 14.95
N ALA A 16 -12.95 -1.52 15.61
CA ALA A 16 -11.64 -0.99 15.25
C ALA A 16 -11.18 -1.43 13.85
N VAL A 17 -11.43 -2.70 13.48
CA VAL A 17 -11.15 -3.20 12.14
C VAL A 17 -12.07 -2.56 11.10
N ALA A 18 -13.35 -2.36 11.41
CA ALA A 18 -14.30 -1.67 10.52
C ALA A 18 -13.95 -0.19 10.32
N VAL A 19 -13.47 0.50 11.37
CA VAL A 19 -13.02 1.90 11.29
C VAL A 19 -11.71 2.00 10.51
N LEU A 20 -10.75 1.09 10.73
CA LEU A 20 -9.51 1.04 9.94
C LEU A 20 -9.79 0.73 8.47
N PHE A 21 -10.70 -0.21 8.19
CA PHE A 21 -11.15 -0.50 6.84
C PHE A 21 -11.87 0.72 6.22
N TYR A 22 -12.77 1.36 6.95
CA TYR A 22 -13.48 2.55 6.47
C TYR A 22 -12.53 3.72 6.20
N LEU A 23 -11.54 3.98 7.06
CA LEU A 23 -10.55 5.04 6.86
C LEU A 23 -9.56 4.71 5.73
N HIS A 24 -9.25 3.43 5.50
CA HIS A 24 -8.37 3.02 4.41
C HIS A 24 -9.08 3.06 3.04
N PHE A 25 -10.41 2.91 2.98
CA PHE A 25 -11.17 2.81 1.74
C PHE A 25 -12.15 3.98 1.45
N SER A 26 -12.40 4.89 2.40
CA SER A 26 -13.39 5.99 2.23
C SER A 26 -12.79 7.33 1.81
N SER A 27 -11.66 7.34 1.12
CA SER A 27 -11.18 8.52 0.40
C SER A 27 -12.13 8.83 -0.76
N LYS A 28 -13.22 9.56 -0.46
CA LYS A 28 -14.26 9.98 -1.39
C LYS A 28 -13.64 10.76 -2.57
N PRO A 29 -13.97 10.44 -3.83
CA PRO A 29 -13.58 11.28 -4.95
C PRO A 29 -14.33 12.61 -4.86
N ALA A 30 -13.60 13.72 -5.01
CA ALA A 30 -14.18 15.04 -5.16
C ALA A 30 -15.15 15.06 -6.35
N ALA A 31 -16.33 15.65 -6.15
CA ALA A 31 -17.32 15.89 -7.19
C ALA A 31 -16.72 16.77 -8.32
N PRO A 32 -17.21 16.62 -9.57
CA PRO A 32 -16.61 17.26 -10.74
C PRO A 32 -16.84 18.78 -10.72
N ALA A 33 -15.76 19.54 -10.92
CA ALA A 33 -15.82 20.97 -11.21
C ALA A 33 -16.51 21.22 -12.58
N PRO A 34 -17.19 22.37 -12.76
CA PRO A 34 -18.05 22.63 -13.91
C PRO A 34 -17.26 22.76 -15.22
N ALA A 35 -17.93 22.43 -16.32
CA ALA A 35 -17.40 22.37 -17.68
C ALA A 35 -16.63 23.63 -18.10
N PRO A 36 -15.52 23.50 -18.87
CA PRO A 36 -14.86 24.67 -19.44
C PRO A 36 -15.74 25.32 -20.50
N ALA A 37 -15.99 26.61 -20.31
CA ALA A 37 -16.58 27.49 -21.29
C ALA A 37 -15.79 27.43 -22.62
N LYS A 38 -16.51 27.50 -23.74
CA LYS A 38 -15.98 27.61 -25.09
C LYS A 38 -14.91 28.71 -25.13
N ILE A 39 -13.67 28.33 -25.42
CA ILE A 39 -12.61 29.27 -25.74
C ILE A 39 -12.94 29.82 -27.13
N VAL A 40 -13.45 31.06 -27.15
CA VAL A 40 -13.59 31.85 -28.36
C VAL A 40 -12.18 32.15 -28.86
N ALA A 41 -11.94 31.88 -30.14
CA ALA A 41 -10.70 32.19 -30.83
C ALA A 41 -10.33 33.68 -30.62
N VAL A 42 -9.21 33.92 -29.95
CA VAL A 42 -8.61 35.25 -29.89
C VAL A 42 -7.74 35.39 -31.13
N GLN A 43 -8.23 36.17 -32.10
CA GLN A 43 -7.41 36.73 -33.17
C GLN A 43 -6.29 37.59 -32.57
N PRO A 44 -5.06 37.56 -33.11
CA PRO A 44 -4.08 38.55 -32.75
C PRO A 44 -4.51 39.92 -33.29
N VAL A 45 -4.72 40.86 -32.37
CA VAL A 45 -4.82 42.29 -32.68
C VAL A 45 -3.49 42.73 -33.28
N ALA A 46 -3.55 43.24 -34.51
CA ALA A 46 -2.48 44.02 -35.10
C ALA A 46 -2.40 45.35 -34.35
N THR A 47 -1.22 45.64 -33.80
CA THR A 47 -0.81 47.01 -33.49
C THR A 47 0.31 47.36 -34.46
N ASP A 48 -0.01 48.23 -35.40
CA ASP A 48 0.96 49.05 -36.13
C ASP A 48 1.82 49.80 -35.11
N ASP A 49 3.14 49.65 -35.21
CA ASP A 49 4.08 50.74 -34.91
C ASP A 49 5.36 50.50 -35.71
N ASP A 50 5.69 51.52 -36.49
CA ASP A 50 6.73 51.63 -37.50
C ASP A 50 7.98 52.23 -36.82
N ASP A 51 9.07 51.48 -36.69
CA ASP A 51 10.42 52.07 -36.77
C ASP A 51 11.49 51.01 -37.10
N THR A 52 12.41 51.42 -37.96
CA THR A 52 13.41 50.60 -38.66
C THR A 52 14.69 50.47 -37.83
N THR A 53 15.19 49.24 -37.62
CA THR A 53 16.62 48.90 -37.82
C THR A 53 16.87 47.40 -37.71
N ALA A 54 17.52 46.88 -38.75
CA ALA A 54 17.81 45.47 -38.95
C ALA A 54 18.87 44.93 -37.99
N ALA A 55 18.52 43.86 -37.28
CA ALA A 55 19.44 42.79 -36.91
C ALA A 55 18.68 41.47 -37.11
N ALA A 56 18.92 40.83 -38.25
CA ALA A 56 18.37 39.53 -38.58
C ALA A 56 18.98 38.46 -37.65
N THR A 57 18.37 38.28 -36.48
CA THR A 57 18.49 37.02 -35.75
C THR A 57 17.57 36.04 -36.47
N THR A 58 18.16 35.17 -37.29
CA THR A 58 17.48 34.01 -37.84
C THR A 58 16.98 33.17 -36.66
N ALA A 59 15.72 33.35 -36.29
CA ALA A 59 15.05 32.46 -35.36
C ALA A 59 14.94 31.11 -36.07
N GLU A 60 15.78 30.15 -35.68
CA GLU A 60 15.56 28.77 -36.06
C GLU A 60 14.13 28.40 -35.64
N PRO A 61 13.32 27.81 -36.54
CA PRO A 61 12.01 27.34 -36.15
C PRO A 61 12.22 26.30 -35.03
N LEU A 62 11.78 26.61 -33.83
CA LEU A 62 11.62 25.64 -32.75
C LEU A 62 10.58 24.63 -33.25
N VAL A 63 11.04 23.59 -33.92
CA VAL A 63 10.19 22.45 -34.27
C VAL A 63 9.85 21.80 -32.94
N ALA A 64 8.66 22.11 -32.42
CA ALA A 64 8.09 21.43 -31.27
C ALA A 64 7.74 20.00 -31.69
N VAL A 65 8.74 19.12 -31.76
CA VAL A 65 8.50 17.68 -31.90
C VAL A 65 8.36 17.12 -30.50
N ALA A 66 7.22 17.38 -29.87
CA ALA A 66 6.73 16.45 -28.85
C ALA A 66 6.27 15.20 -29.61
N ASP A 67 7.24 14.37 -30.03
CA ASP A 67 6.98 13.05 -30.59
C ASP A 67 6.43 12.17 -29.46
N THR A 68 5.13 12.33 -29.23
CA THR A 68 4.33 11.63 -28.22
C THR A 68 3.96 10.21 -28.69
N ASP A 69 4.41 9.81 -29.87
CA ASP A 69 4.26 8.44 -30.32
C ASP A 69 5.04 7.54 -29.37
N LYS A 70 4.32 6.59 -28.77
CA LYS A 70 4.83 5.60 -27.80
C LYS A 70 5.04 6.11 -26.37
N VAL A 71 4.21 7.05 -25.92
CA VAL A 71 3.95 7.28 -24.49
C VAL A 71 2.79 6.41 -24.02
N ALA A 72 2.93 5.73 -22.89
CA ALA A 72 1.89 4.90 -22.30
C ALA A 72 1.83 5.04 -20.78
N TYR A 73 0.75 4.55 -20.17
CA TYR A 73 0.68 4.42 -18.72
C TYR A 73 0.26 3.01 -18.29
N VAL A 74 0.62 2.67 -17.05
CA VAL A 74 0.16 1.48 -16.33
C VAL A 74 -0.45 1.87 -15.00
N GLU A 75 -1.51 1.18 -14.60
CA GLU A 75 -2.12 1.37 -13.28
C GLU A 75 -1.46 0.46 -12.25
N SER A 76 -0.73 1.04 -11.29
CA SER A 76 0.00 0.26 -10.29
C SER A 76 -0.93 -0.58 -9.40
N GLY A 77 -2.11 -0.06 -9.07
CA GLY A 77 -3.12 -0.79 -8.29
C GLY A 77 -3.53 -2.10 -8.96
N LYS A 78 -3.91 -2.02 -10.25
CA LYS A 78 -4.27 -3.20 -11.06
C LYS A 78 -3.09 -4.14 -11.27
N LEU A 79 -1.89 -3.62 -11.49
CA LEU A 79 -0.69 -4.45 -11.61
C LEU A 79 -0.42 -5.22 -10.32
N LEU A 80 -0.44 -4.56 -9.16
CA LEU A 80 -0.21 -5.21 -7.87
C LEU A 80 -1.29 -6.25 -7.55
N GLU A 81 -2.56 -5.93 -7.80
CA GLU A 81 -3.68 -6.84 -7.55
C GLU A 81 -3.62 -8.10 -8.43
N GLY A 82 -3.37 -7.92 -9.73
CA GLY A 82 -3.36 -9.01 -10.71
C GLY A 82 -2.05 -9.79 -10.78
N TYR A 83 -0.96 -9.28 -10.20
CA TYR A 83 0.35 -9.91 -10.35
C TYR A 83 0.50 -11.11 -9.41
N LYS A 84 0.72 -12.29 -9.99
CA LYS A 84 0.84 -13.56 -9.26
C LYS A 84 1.93 -13.54 -8.19
N ALA A 85 3.04 -12.85 -8.44
CA ALA A 85 4.10 -12.75 -7.43
C ALA A 85 3.63 -11.98 -6.18
N MET A 86 2.76 -10.98 -6.33
CA MET A 86 2.15 -10.27 -5.20
C MET A 86 1.20 -11.20 -4.43
N GLN A 87 0.41 -12.00 -5.14
CA GLN A 87 -0.50 -12.95 -4.52
C GLN A 87 0.25 -14.02 -3.72
N ASP A 88 1.32 -14.59 -4.28
CA ASP A 88 2.17 -15.57 -3.59
C ASP A 88 2.90 -14.94 -2.40
N ALA A 89 3.36 -13.70 -2.55
CA ALA A 89 3.99 -12.96 -1.47
C ALA A 89 3.01 -12.69 -0.31
N ARG A 90 1.77 -12.28 -0.62
CA ARG A 90 0.69 -12.12 0.39
C ARG A 90 0.39 -13.43 1.11
N ARG A 91 0.30 -14.55 0.40
CA ARG A 91 0.10 -15.87 1.02
C ARG A 91 1.24 -16.25 1.98
N SER A 92 2.48 -15.96 1.59
CA SER A 92 3.65 -16.15 2.44
C SER A 92 3.59 -15.25 3.69
N PHE A 93 3.23 -13.98 3.52
CA PHE A 93 3.05 -13.04 4.63
C PHE A 93 1.95 -13.53 5.59
N GLU A 94 0.78 -13.91 5.09
CA GLU A 94 -0.31 -14.44 5.92
C GLU A 94 0.11 -15.69 6.70
N ALA A 95 0.92 -16.57 6.10
CA ALA A 95 1.44 -17.74 6.80
C ALA A 95 2.37 -17.34 7.96
N LYS A 96 3.24 -16.34 7.77
CA LYS A 96 4.09 -15.79 8.83
C LYS A 96 3.24 -15.11 9.92
N ALA A 97 2.28 -14.29 9.52
CA ALA A 97 1.37 -13.58 10.43
C ALA A 97 0.58 -14.55 11.30
N ARG A 98 0.04 -15.64 10.73
CA ARG A 98 -0.59 -16.73 11.50
C ARG A 98 0.37 -17.38 12.49
N GLY A 99 1.66 -17.49 12.15
CA GLY A 99 2.69 -17.99 13.06
C GLY A 99 2.90 -17.07 14.26
N TRP A 100 3.06 -15.78 14.02
CA TRP A 100 3.19 -14.76 15.07
C TRP A 100 1.95 -14.71 15.97
N GLU A 101 0.75 -14.74 15.38
CA GLU A 101 -0.50 -14.73 16.13
C GLU A 101 -0.61 -15.94 17.07
N LYS A 102 -0.26 -17.14 16.58
CA LYS A 102 -0.24 -18.35 17.42
C LYS A 102 0.73 -18.23 18.60
N GLN A 103 1.90 -17.64 18.37
CA GLN A 103 2.89 -17.41 19.44
C GLN A 103 2.35 -16.45 20.50
N ASN A 104 1.71 -15.36 20.06
CA ASN A 104 1.08 -14.39 20.96
C ASN A 104 -0.08 -15.00 21.74
N GLN A 105 -0.95 -15.75 21.06
CA GLN A 105 -2.09 -16.43 21.68
C GLN A 105 -1.62 -17.43 22.76
N ALA A 106 -0.49 -18.11 22.56
CA ALA A 106 0.10 -18.98 23.57
C ALA A 106 0.55 -18.21 24.83
N LEU A 107 1.17 -17.03 24.66
CA LEU A 107 1.56 -16.16 25.78
C LEU A 107 0.33 -15.65 26.55
N VAL A 108 -0.68 -15.15 25.83
CA VAL A 108 -1.92 -14.65 26.42
C VAL A 108 -2.69 -15.75 27.15
N THR A 109 -2.82 -16.93 26.54
CA THR A 109 -3.48 -18.08 27.17
C THR A 109 -2.70 -18.56 28.39
N GLY A 110 -1.37 -18.59 28.31
CA GLY A 110 -0.49 -18.94 29.42
C GLY A 110 -0.66 -17.99 30.61
N PHE A 111 -0.71 -16.68 30.35
CA PHE A 111 -1.00 -15.66 31.37
C PHE A 111 -2.39 -15.82 31.97
N GLN A 112 -3.43 -15.97 31.15
CA GLN A 112 -4.81 -16.18 31.63
C GLN A 112 -4.94 -17.41 32.52
N ASN A 113 -4.28 -18.51 32.15
CA ASN A 113 -4.26 -19.74 32.94
C ASN A 113 -3.50 -19.53 34.26
N ALA A 114 -2.36 -18.84 34.24
CA ALA A 114 -1.59 -18.54 35.44
C ALA A 114 -2.38 -17.65 36.42
N VAL A 115 -3.11 -16.65 35.93
CA VAL A 115 -3.99 -15.80 36.76
C VAL A 115 -5.11 -16.62 37.39
N GLN A 116 -5.79 -17.45 36.62
CA GLN A 116 -6.85 -18.33 37.16
C GLN A 116 -6.32 -19.29 38.22
N GLN A 117 -5.13 -19.85 37.98
CA GLN A 117 -4.47 -20.78 38.88
C GLN A 117 -4.01 -20.09 40.17
N TYR A 118 -3.55 -18.83 40.10
CA TYR A 118 -3.26 -18.00 41.26
C TYR A 118 -4.53 -17.72 42.08
N GLN A 119 -5.61 -17.27 41.44
CA GLN A 119 -6.88 -16.99 42.12
C GLN A 119 -7.43 -18.19 42.91
N LYS A 120 -7.29 -19.40 42.37
CA LYS A 120 -7.73 -20.64 43.05
C LYS A 120 -6.86 -21.02 44.25
N GLN A 121 -5.57 -20.69 44.22
CA GLN A 121 -4.61 -21.09 45.26
C GLN A 121 -4.27 -19.96 46.22
N ALA A 122 -4.66 -18.72 45.95
CA ALA A 122 -4.24 -17.54 46.70
C ALA A 122 -4.44 -17.67 48.21
N GLU A 123 -5.52 -18.32 48.64
CA GLU A 123 -5.84 -18.54 50.06
C GLU A 123 -4.95 -19.60 50.74
N SER A 124 -4.35 -20.50 49.95
CA SER A 124 -3.46 -21.58 50.43
C SER A 124 -1.97 -21.22 50.40
N LEU A 125 -1.59 -20.11 49.77
CA LEU A 125 -0.20 -19.70 49.58
C LEU A 125 0.32 -18.85 50.75
N THR A 126 1.60 -19.04 51.10
CA THR A 126 2.27 -18.14 52.05
C THR A 126 2.44 -16.74 51.46
N PRO A 127 2.65 -15.69 52.30
CA PRO A 127 2.92 -14.34 51.80
C PRO A 127 4.08 -14.26 50.79
N GLU A 128 5.15 -15.00 51.03
CA GLU A 128 6.33 -15.07 50.15
C GLU A 128 6.00 -15.73 48.81
N GLN A 129 5.24 -16.82 48.82
CA GLN A 129 4.81 -17.51 47.61
C GLN A 129 3.85 -16.66 46.78
N ARG A 130 2.96 -15.89 47.43
CA ARG A 130 2.08 -14.93 46.75
C ARG A 130 2.89 -13.84 46.05
N ALA A 131 3.81 -13.20 46.76
CA ALA A 131 4.67 -12.16 46.19
C ALA A 131 5.47 -12.67 44.97
N ALA A 132 6.06 -13.87 45.07
CA ALA A 132 6.78 -14.48 43.95
C ALA A 132 5.86 -14.78 42.75
N THR A 133 4.63 -15.22 43.00
CA THR A 133 3.64 -15.51 41.95
C THR A 133 3.15 -14.23 41.27
N GLU A 134 2.89 -13.18 42.05
CA GLU A 134 2.48 -11.86 41.53
C GLU A 134 3.58 -11.25 40.65
N GLN A 135 4.84 -11.33 41.07
CA GLN A 135 5.97 -10.87 40.27
C GLN A 135 6.06 -11.63 38.93
N LYS A 136 5.85 -12.95 38.95
CA LYS A 136 5.83 -13.78 37.74
C LYS A 136 4.67 -13.40 36.82
N LEU A 137 3.47 -13.18 37.36
CA LEU A 137 2.31 -12.75 36.58
C LEU A 137 2.53 -11.38 35.95
N GLN A 138 3.13 -10.44 36.69
CA GLN A 138 3.48 -9.12 36.17
C GLN A 138 4.51 -9.23 35.02
N ALA A 139 5.54 -10.06 35.18
CA ALA A 139 6.52 -10.30 34.11
C ALA A 139 5.87 -10.93 32.86
N GLN A 140 4.94 -11.88 33.03
CA GLN A 140 4.19 -12.47 31.91
C GLN A 140 3.30 -11.46 31.21
N GLN A 141 2.64 -10.56 31.95
CA GLN A 141 1.83 -9.49 31.38
C GLN A 141 2.68 -8.54 30.53
N GLN A 142 3.84 -8.13 31.05
CA GLN A 142 4.78 -7.27 30.31
C GLN A 142 5.32 -7.97 29.07
N GLN A 143 5.66 -9.26 29.17
CA GLN A 143 6.13 -10.05 28.05
C GLN A 143 5.07 -10.17 26.95
N ALA A 144 3.80 -10.40 27.30
CA ALA A 144 2.71 -10.45 26.33
C ALA A 144 2.51 -9.10 25.62
N GLY A 145 2.55 -7.99 26.36
CA GLY A 145 2.48 -6.64 25.78
C GLY A 145 3.64 -6.35 24.82
N ALA A 146 4.87 -6.66 25.22
CA ALA A 146 6.06 -6.47 24.38
C ALA A 146 6.04 -7.37 23.13
N ALA A 147 5.53 -8.61 23.25
CA ALA A 147 5.37 -9.52 22.12
C ALA A 147 4.36 -8.98 21.10
N GLN A 148 3.22 -8.44 21.56
CA GLN A 148 2.22 -7.82 20.69
C GLN A 148 2.82 -6.66 19.88
N GLU A 149 3.52 -5.73 20.54
CA GLU A 149 4.13 -4.58 19.89
C GLU A 149 5.23 -5.00 18.90
N LYS A 150 6.02 -6.02 19.26
CA LYS A 150 7.03 -6.60 18.37
C LYS A 150 6.40 -7.20 17.12
N ILE A 151 5.34 -7.98 17.26
CA ILE A 151 4.64 -8.60 16.12
C ILE A 151 4.07 -7.52 15.20
N GLN A 152 3.50 -6.45 15.75
CA GLN A 152 2.98 -5.34 14.95
C GLN A 152 4.10 -4.68 14.12
N ARG A 153 5.25 -4.40 14.73
CA ARG A 153 6.42 -3.85 14.02
C ARG A 153 6.94 -4.81 12.94
N GLN A 154 7.09 -6.09 13.29
CA GLN A 154 7.55 -7.12 12.35
C GLN A 154 6.59 -7.28 11.16
N ALA A 155 5.28 -7.19 11.38
CA ALA A 155 4.29 -7.26 10.33
C ALA A 155 4.41 -6.07 9.37
N GLN A 156 4.54 -4.85 9.89
CA GLN A 156 4.73 -3.64 9.08
C GLN A 156 6.02 -3.69 8.27
N GLU A 157 7.14 -4.09 8.89
CA GLU A 157 8.42 -4.22 8.21
C GLU A 157 8.39 -5.28 7.11
N GLU A 158 7.81 -6.45 7.39
CA GLU A 158 7.70 -7.53 6.42
C GLU A 158 6.76 -7.17 5.26
N GLU A 159 5.64 -6.49 5.54
CA GLU A 159 4.71 -6.01 4.51
C GLU A 159 5.38 -4.96 3.60
N ALA A 160 6.10 -4.00 4.19
CA ALA A 160 6.83 -2.98 3.45
C ALA A 160 7.91 -3.62 2.56
N LYS A 161 8.72 -4.52 3.14
CA LYS A 161 9.77 -5.25 2.43
C LYS A 161 9.20 -6.10 1.28
N MET A 162 8.13 -6.84 1.55
CA MET A 162 7.43 -7.64 0.56
C MET A 162 6.96 -6.77 -0.61
N THR A 163 6.26 -5.67 -0.31
CA THR A 163 5.72 -4.75 -1.30
C THR A 163 6.84 -4.11 -2.13
N GLN A 164 7.91 -3.66 -1.49
CA GLN A 164 9.08 -3.11 -2.16
C GLN A 164 9.69 -4.11 -3.14
N GLN A 165 9.91 -5.37 -2.72
CA GLN A 165 10.46 -6.40 -3.59
C GLN A 165 9.57 -6.69 -4.80
N VAL A 166 8.24 -6.66 -4.63
CA VAL A 166 7.31 -6.82 -5.74
C VAL A 166 7.39 -5.62 -6.69
N LEU A 167 7.41 -4.40 -6.16
CA LEU A 167 7.53 -3.17 -6.95
C LEU A 167 8.83 -3.11 -7.75
N GLU A 168 9.96 -3.48 -7.16
CA GLU A 168 11.25 -3.55 -7.86
C GLU A 168 11.19 -4.54 -9.04
N ARG A 169 10.56 -5.70 -8.84
CA ARG A 169 10.33 -6.67 -9.92
C ARG A 169 9.43 -6.11 -11.00
N ILE A 170 8.32 -5.45 -10.63
CA ILE A 170 7.41 -4.82 -11.58
C ILE A 170 8.15 -3.76 -12.41
N ASN A 171 8.88 -2.85 -11.76
CA ASN A 171 9.63 -1.79 -12.44
C ASN A 171 10.64 -2.35 -13.43
N LYS A 172 11.41 -3.36 -13.04
CA LYS A 172 12.39 -4.02 -13.92
C LYS A 172 11.72 -4.64 -15.16
N GLN A 173 10.55 -5.23 -14.99
CA GLN A 173 9.81 -5.85 -16.09
C GLN A 173 9.10 -4.81 -16.98
N ILE A 174 8.59 -3.72 -16.41
CA ILE A 174 8.05 -2.59 -17.17
C ILE A 174 9.16 -1.98 -18.03
N GLU A 175 10.35 -1.76 -17.48
CA GLU A 175 11.49 -1.22 -18.22
C GLU A 175 11.87 -2.12 -19.39
N LYS A 176 11.97 -3.44 -19.14
CA LYS A 176 12.22 -4.42 -20.19
C LYS A 176 11.13 -4.41 -21.26
N TYR A 177 9.87 -4.48 -20.87
CA TYR A 177 8.73 -4.44 -21.77
C TYR A 177 8.71 -3.15 -22.61
N GLY A 178 9.02 -2.02 -21.98
CA GLY A 178 9.11 -0.72 -22.62
C GLY A 178 10.16 -0.71 -23.74
N LYS A 179 11.39 -1.15 -23.42
CA LYS A 179 12.49 -1.27 -24.38
C LYS A 179 12.15 -2.22 -25.52
N ASP A 180 11.63 -3.41 -25.20
CA ASP A 180 11.31 -4.45 -26.19
C ASP A 180 10.19 -4.03 -27.17
N ASN A 181 9.31 -3.10 -26.79
CA ASN A 181 8.16 -2.64 -27.59
C ASN A 181 8.31 -1.20 -28.13
N GLY A 182 9.47 -0.58 -27.93
CA GLY A 182 9.78 0.77 -28.42
C GLY A 182 9.01 1.89 -27.72
N TYR A 183 8.67 1.71 -26.44
CA TYR A 183 8.09 2.79 -25.63
C TYR A 183 9.16 3.80 -25.24
N LYS A 184 8.85 5.09 -25.44
CA LYS A 184 9.72 6.20 -25.04
C LYS A 184 9.53 6.56 -23.57
N LEU A 185 8.31 6.38 -23.08
CA LEU A 185 7.93 6.70 -21.71
C LEU A 185 6.77 5.80 -21.27
N ILE A 186 6.90 5.19 -20.09
CA ILE A 186 5.81 4.51 -19.40
C ILE A 186 5.61 5.20 -18.06
N LEU A 187 4.43 5.78 -17.87
CA LEU A 187 4.04 6.41 -16.62
C LEU A 187 3.33 5.41 -15.71
N ILE A 188 3.56 5.50 -14.41
CA ILE A 188 2.87 4.67 -13.43
C ILE A 188 1.76 5.50 -12.79
N ALA A 189 0.51 5.20 -13.13
CA ALA A 189 -0.68 5.73 -12.47
C ALA A 189 -0.84 5.06 -11.11
N ALA A 190 -0.48 5.76 -10.05
CA ALA A 190 -0.78 5.36 -8.67
C ALA A 190 -2.10 5.97 -8.20
N PRO A 191 -2.83 5.34 -7.26
CA PRO A 191 -4.05 5.91 -6.69
C PRO A 191 -3.88 7.31 -6.09
N SER A 192 -2.70 7.58 -5.52
CA SER A 192 -2.28 8.90 -5.02
C SER A 192 -1.33 9.63 -5.98
N GLY A 193 -1.34 9.26 -7.26
CA GLY A 193 -0.36 9.65 -8.26
C GLY A 193 -0.73 10.90 -9.07
N THR A 194 0.12 11.21 -10.05
CA THR A 194 0.08 12.45 -10.84
C THR A 194 -0.79 12.39 -12.10
N ILE A 195 -1.33 11.21 -12.44
CA ILE A 195 -2.16 11.02 -13.64
C ILE A 195 -3.64 11.15 -13.25
N ALA A 196 -4.25 12.30 -13.54
CA ALA A 196 -5.67 12.54 -13.30
C ALA A 196 -6.56 11.87 -14.37
N TYR A 197 -6.09 11.80 -15.62
CA TYR A 197 -6.81 11.19 -16.73
C TYR A 197 -5.82 10.64 -17.76
N GLY A 198 -6.05 9.42 -18.21
CA GLY A 198 -5.35 8.78 -19.32
C GLY A 198 -6.36 8.20 -20.29
N ARG A 199 -6.11 8.33 -21.59
CA ARG A 199 -6.95 7.68 -22.60
C ARG A 199 -6.71 6.17 -22.58
N LYS A 200 -7.77 5.38 -22.77
CA LYS A 200 -7.68 3.90 -22.71
C LYS A 200 -6.76 3.28 -23.76
N ASP A 201 -6.53 3.94 -24.88
CA ASP A 201 -5.67 3.40 -25.96
C ASP A 201 -4.18 3.45 -25.63
N ILE A 202 -3.77 4.34 -24.72
CA ILE A 202 -2.39 4.41 -24.19
C ILE A 202 -2.24 3.67 -22.85
N ASP A 203 -3.31 3.03 -22.36
CA ASP A 203 -3.24 2.09 -21.26
C ASP A 203 -2.61 0.78 -21.73
N ILE A 204 -1.50 0.40 -21.10
CA ILE A 204 -0.80 -0.86 -21.37
C ILE A 204 -0.88 -1.83 -20.18
N THR A 205 -1.67 -1.51 -19.15
CA THR A 205 -1.76 -2.26 -17.89
C THR A 205 -2.00 -3.75 -18.12
N ASP A 206 -3.01 -4.13 -18.90
CA ASP A 206 -3.33 -5.53 -19.16
C ASP A 206 -2.23 -6.27 -19.93
N ARG A 207 -1.55 -5.56 -20.85
CA ARG A 207 -0.47 -6.13 -21.65
C ARG A 207 0.77 -6.39 -20.78
N VAL A 208 1.14 -5.41 -19.97
CA VAL A 208 2.23 -5.52 -19.00
C VAL A 208 1.91 -6.57 -17.95
N LEU A 209 0.69 -6.63 -17.43
CA LEU A 209 0.28 -7.63 -16.47
C LEU A 209 0.40 -9.06 -17.01
N LYS A 210 -0.01 -9.28 -18.26
CA LYS A 210 0.20 -10.56 -18.95
C LYS A 210 1.69 -10.90 -19.06
N HIS A 211 2.53 -9.93 -19.42
CA HIS A 211 3.98 -10.11 -19.49
C HIS A 211 4.59 -10.47 -18.13
N LEU A 212 4.27 -9.70 -17.08
CA LEU A 212 4.69 -9.95 -15.69
C LEU A 212 4.34 -11.37 -15.25
N ASN A 213 3.10 -11.79 -15.45
CA ASN A 213 2.62 -13.10 -15.03
C ASN A 213 3.24 -14.24 -15.85
N LYS A 214 3.55 -14.00 -17.14
CA LYS A 214 4.27 -14.96 -17.98
C LYS A 214 5.70 -15.14 -17.48
N GLU A 215 6.46 -14.05 -17.30
CA GLU A 215 7.84 -14.07 -16.80
C GLU A 215 7.96 -14.64 -15.39
N TYR A 216 6.96 -14.41 -14.54
CA TYR A 216 6.93 -15.01 -13.21
C TYR A 216 6.70 -16.53 -13.27
N SER A 217 5.80 -16.99 -14.15
CA SER A 217 5.48 -18.42 -14.27
C SER A 217 6.61 -19.23 -14.91
N THR A 218 7.46 -18.61 -15.75
CA THR A 218 8.62 -19.27 -16.35
C THR A 218 9.85 -19.32 -15.44
N LYS A 219 9.89 -18.48 -14.40
CA LYS A 219 10.97 -18.41 -13.40
C LYS A 219 10.62 -19.06 -12.06
N LYS A 220 9.41 -19.62 -11.94
CA LYS A 220 8.95 -20.34 -10.75
C LYS A 220 9.48 -21.76 -10.78
#